data_AF-A0A958Q918-F1
#
_entry.id   AF-A0A958Q918-F1
#
_cell.length_a   1.000
_cell.length_b   1.000
_cell.length_c   1.000
_cell.angle_alpha   90.00
_cell.angle_beta   90.00
_cell.angle_gamma   90.00
#
_symmetry.space_group_name_H-M   'P 1'
#
loop_
_entity.id
_entity.type
_entity.pdbx_description
1 polymer ?
#
loop_
_entity_poly.entity_id
_entity_poly.type
_entity_poly.pdbx_seq_one_letter_code
_entity_poly.pdbx_strand_id
1 'polypeptide(L)'
;MQLSRLNNEQLLALRFCDLKISIKGSKMEEYINQLYSELEAKGLRFRPHFWIGKEWFAADGEPGIAVPFYLIHNRLRRLEQSMMLEVEGGTKSECMRILRHETGHAIDFAYRLHNQR
;
A
#
# COMPACT_ATOMS: atom_id res chain seq x y z
N MET A 1 10.47 18.20 5.57
CA MET A 1 10.09 18.11 6.99
C MET A 1 10.35 16.68 7.46
N GLN A 2 11.11 16.48 8.55
CA GLN A 2 11.43 15.13 9.02
C GLN A 2 10.29 14.64 9.91
N LEU A 3 9.35 13.84 9.37
CA LEU A 3 8.20 13.31 10.13
C LEU A 3 8.63 12.65 11.45
N SER A 4 9.82 12.03 11.48
CA SER A 4 10.39 11.39 12.67
C SER A 4 10.54 12.30 13.89
N ARG A 5 10.54 13.63 13.73
CA ARG A 5 10.69 14.59 14.84
C ARG A 5 9.36 15.05 15.43
N LEU A 6 8.23 14.76 14.79
CA LEU A 6 6.92 15.21 15.23
C LEU A 6 6.36 14.29 16.32
N ASN A 7 5.80 14.86 17.38
CA ASN A 7 5.00 14.14 18.36
C ASN A 7 3.62 13.75 17.77
N ASN A 8 2.79 13.02 18.52
CA ASN A 8 1.50 12.54 17.99
C ASN A 8 0.55 13.70 17.65
N GLU A 9 0.42 14.69 18.53
CA GLU A 9 -0.45 15.86 18.34
C GLU A 9 -0.07 16.67 17.11
N GLN A 10 1.23 16.93 16.93
CA GLN A 10 1.78 17.63 15.77
C GLN A 10 1.51 16.85 14.47
N LEU A 11 1.63 15.53 14.50
CA LEU A 11 1.39 14.69 13.33
C LEU A 11 -0.09 14.65 12.95
N LEU A 12 -0.99 14.58 13.94
CA LEU A 12 -2.44 14.62 13.76
C LEU A 12 -2.96 15.99 13.32
N ALA A 13 -2.25 17.07 13.65
CA ALA A 13 -2.57 18.42 13.18
C ALA A 13 -2.21 18.67 11.71
N LEU A 14 -1.45 17.78 11.05
CA LEU A 14 -1.09 17.94 9.65
C LEU A 14 -2.26 17.58 8.72
N ARG A 15 -2.38 18.33 7.62
CA ARG A 15 -3.19 17.88 6.48
C ARG A 15 -2.47 16.70 5.81
N PHE A 16 -3.24 15.81 5.19
CA PHE A 16 -2.69 14.64 4.50
C PHE A 16 -1.65 15.02 3.42
N CYS A 17 -1.89 16.11 2.67
CA CYS A 17 -0.97 16.61 1.65
C CYS A 17 0.34 17.22 2.21
N ASP A 18 0.38 17.51 3.52
CA ASP A 18 1.56 18.05 4.22
C ASP A 18 2.44 16.93 4.80
N LEU A 19 1.99 15.67 4.75
CA LEU A 19 2.83 14.51 5.11
C LEU A 19 4.05 14.36 4.19
N LYS A 20 3.96 14.84 2.94
CA LYS A 20 5.03 14.79 1.92
C LYS A 20 5.68 13.40 1.81
N ILE A 21 4.85 12.36 1.81
CA ILE A 21 5.25 10.97 1.69
C ILE A 21 5.22 10.51 0.23
N SER A 22 6.04 9.52 -0.10
CA SER A 22 6.10 8.89 -1.42
C SER A 22 6.37 7.40 -1.25
N ILE A 23 5.81 6.59 -2.15
CA ILE A 23 6.14 5.17 -2.24
C ILE A 23 7.62 5.01 -2.58
N LYS A 24 8.16 5.85 -3.47
CA LYS A 24 9.57 5.83 -3.85
C LYS A 24 10.46 6.13 -2.64
N GLY A 25 11.46 5.28 -2.43
CA GLY A 25 12.37 5.32 -1.29
C GLY A 25 11.78 4.77 0.02
N SER A 26 10.56 4.23 0.00
CA SER A 26 9.94 3.60 1.16
C SER A 26 10.14 2.08 1.18
N LYS A 27 9.85 1.45 2.32
CA LYS A 27 9.87 -0.02 2.41
C LYS A 27 8.81 -0.68 1.52
N MET A 28 7.72 0.04 1.22
CA MET A 28 6.68 -0.43 0.32
C MET A 28 7.20 -0.61 -1.10
N GLU A 29 8.09 0.27 -1.59
CA GLU A 29 8.68 0.12 -2.93
C GLU A 29 9.44 -1.21 -3.07
N GLU A 30 10.15 -1.64 -2.03
CA GLU A 30 10.80 -2.95 -2.02
C GLU A 30 9.79 -4.11 -2.14
N TYR A 31 8.65 -4.01 -1.44
CA TYR A 31 7.60 -5.03 -1.48
C TYR A 31 6.87 -5.05 -2.83
N ILE A 32 6.62 -3.89 -3.43
CA ILE A 32 6.07 -3.75 -4.78
C ILE A 32 7.03 -4.38 -5.80
N ASN A 33 8.33 -4.11 -5.70
CA ASN A 33 9.34 -4.71 -6.59
C ASN A 33 9.42 -6.22 -6.43
N GLN A 34 9.27 -6.72 -5.20
CA GLN A 34 9.18 -8.17 -4.95
C GLN A 34 7.94 -8.75 -5.63
N LEU A 35 6.77 -8.15 -5.46
CA LEU A 35 5.53 -8.57 -6.12
C LEU A 35 5.69 -8.60 -7.64
N TYR A 36 6.24 -7.56 -8.24
CA TYR A 36 6.50 -7.51 -9.69
C TYR A 36 7.41 -8.64 -10.16
N SER A 37 8.45 -8.97 -9.40
CA SER A 37 9.33 -10.10 -9.70
C SER A 37 8.59 -11.44 -9.61
N GLU A 38 7.71 -11.60 -8.62
CA GLU A 38 6.88 -12.80 -8.44
C GLU A 38 5.90 -12.98 -9.61
N LEU A 39 5.26 -11.91 -10.06
CA LEU A 39 4.36 -11.93 -11.22
C LEU A 39 5.10 -12.32 -12.51
N GLU A 40 6.27 -11.72 -12.74
CA GLU A 40 7.11 -12.00 -13.90
C GLU A 40 7.59 -13.45 -13.91
N ALA A 41 8.02 -13.98 -12.77
CA ALA A 41 8.41 -15.38 -12.63
C ALA A 41 7.26 -16.37 -12.92
N LYS A 42 6.01 -15.91 -12.83
CA LYS A 42 4.80 -16.68 -13.19
C LYS A 42 4.31 -16.41 -14.62
N GLY A 43 5.05 -15.64 -15.40
CA GLY A 43 4.67 -15.27 -16.78
C GLY A 43 3.53 -14.25 -16.86
N LEU A 44 3.17 -13.61 -15.75
CA LEU A 44 2.13 -12.58 -15.71
C LEU A 44 2.74 -11.22 -16.08
N ARG A 45 2.31 -10.67 -17.22
CA ARG A 45 2.74 -9.35 -17.71
C ARG A 45 2.02 -8.19 -17.00
N PHE A 46 0.99 -8.49 -16.20
CA PHE A 46 0.24 -7.48 -15.47
C PHE A 46 1.11 -6.79 -14.42
N ARG A 47 1.06 -5.46 -14.39
CA ARG A 47 1.80 -4.62 -13.43
C ARG A 47 0.80 -3.62 -12.84
N PRO A 48 0.22 -3.89 -11.66
CA PRO A 48 -0.73 -2.96 -11.05
C PRO A 48 -0.06 -1.61 -10.78
N HIS A 49 -0.79 -0.52 -10.97
CA HIS A 49 -0.37 0.80 -10.50
C HIS A 49 -0.60 0.90 -8.98
N PHE A 50 0.23 1.68 -8.29
CA PHE A 50 0.13 1.88 -6.84
C PHE A 50 0.05 3.36 -6.49
N TRP A 51 -0.90 3.73 -5.63
CA TRP A 51 -1.02 5.07 -5.06
C TRP A 51 -1.20 5.01 -3.54
N ILE A 52 -1.06 6.16 -2.89
CA ILE A 52 -1.20 6.26 -1.43
C ILE A 52 -2.66 6.56 -1.09
N GLY A 53 -3.24 5.75 -0.21
CA GLY A 53 -4.61 5.88 0.29
C GLY A 53 -4.68 5.84 1.82
N LYS A 54 -5.90 5.78 2.34
CA LYS A 54 -6.16 5.63 3.78
C LYS A 54 -6.05 4.16 4.23
N GLU A 55 -6.45 3.24 3.36
CA GLU A 55 -6.53 1.80 3.58
C GLU A 55 -6.13 1.05 2.31
N TRP A 56 -6.06 -0.28 2.40
CA TRP A 56 -5.88 -1.16 1.25
C TRP A 56 -7.13 -1.19 0.40
N PHE A 57 -7.00 -0.97 -0.91
CA PHE A 57 -8.16 -1.01 -1.81
C PHE A 57 -7.74 -1.19 -3.27
N ALA A 58 -8.29 -2.16 -3.97
CA ALA A 58 -8.32 -2.19 -5.43
C ALA A 58 -9.60 -1.51 -5.94
N ALA A 59 -9.46 -0.42 -6.69
CA ALA A 59 -10.61 0.32 -7.22
C ALA A 59 -11.23 -0.38 -8.43
N ASP A 60 -12.56 -0.47 -8.45
CA ASP A 60 -13.28 -1.04 -9.59
C ASP A 60 -12.99 -0.25 -10.87
N GLY A 61 -12.73 -0.96 -11.96
CA GLY A 61 -12.36 -0.37 -13.25
C GLY A 61 -10.94 0.17 -13.37
N GLU A 62 -10.14 0.21 -12.29
CA GLU A 62 -8.74 0.64 -12.32
C GLU A 62 -7.78 -0.53 -12.03
N PRO A 63 -6.79 -0.80 -12.89
CA PRO A 63 -5.83 -1.88 -12.70
C PRO A 63 -4.74 -1.48 -11.67
N GLY A 64 -5.14 -1.22 -10.42
CA GLY A 64 -4.20 -0.80 -9.39
C GLY A 64 -4.73 -0.86 -7.96
N ILE A 65 -3.85 -0.53 -7.03
CA ILE A 65 -4.00 -0.80 -5.60
C ILE A 65 -3.61 0.45 -4.80
N ALA A 66 -4.53 0.90 -3.93
CA ALA A 66 -4.26 1.88 -2.90
C ALA A 66 -3.47 1.22 -1.75
N VAL A 67 -2.36 1.84 -1.36
CA VAL A 67 -1.55 1.45 -0.22
C VAL A 67 -1.81 2.41 0.94
N PRO A 68 -2.07 1.91 2.16
CA PRO A 68 -2.24 2.77 3.33
C PRO A 68 -1.03 3.67 3.60
N PHE A 69 -1.28 4.96 3.82
CA PHE A 69 -0.25 5.98 4.08
C PHE A 69 0.64 5.65 5.29
N TYR A 70 0.11 4.96 6.29
CA TYR A 70 0.86 4.63 7.51
C TYR A 70 1.99 3.62 7.25
N LEU A 71 1.93 2.84 6.17
CA LEU A 71 2.98 1.90 5.77
C LEU A 71 4.16 2.59 5.06
N ILE A 72 3.98 3.83 4.61
CA ILE A 72 4.99 4.56 3.83
C ILE A 72 6.13 5.08 4.71
N HIS A 73 5.89 5.32 6.01
CA HIS A 73 6.90 5.86 6.91
C HIS A 73 6.79 5.32 8.35
N ASN A 74 7.92 4.93 8.95
CA ASN A 74 8.00 4.33 10.29
C ASN A 74 7.34 5.15 11.41
N ARG A 75 7.31 6.48 11.28
CA ARG A 75 6.64 7.35 12.25
C ARG A 75 5.11 7.25 12.19
N LEU A 76 4.57 7.13 10.97
CA LEU A 76 3.13 6.99 10.74
C LEU A 76 2.67 5.61 11.19
N ARG A 77 3.44 4.56 10.88
CA ARG A 77 3.22 3.21 11.42
C ARG A 77 3.13 3.18 12.95
N ARG A 78 4.01 3.93 13.63
CA ARG A 78 3.96 4.06 15.10
C ARG A 78 2.73 4.82 15.59
N LEU A 79 2.27 5.84 14.86
CA LEU A 79 1.04 6.55 15.19
C LEU A 79 -0.16 5.61 15.04
N GLU A 80 -0.27 4.92 13.91
CA GLU A 80 -1.33 3.95 13.62
C GLU A 80 -1.42 2.89 14.72
N GLN A 81 -0.30 2.25 15.05
CA GLN A 81 -0.21 1.26 16.12
C GLN A 81 -0.68 1.80 17.49
N SER A 82 -0.40 3.08 17.78
CA SER A 82 -0.78 3.69 19.06
C SER A 82 -2.27 4.04 19.14
N MET A 83 -2.92 4.31 18.00
CA MET A 83 -4.31 4.75 17.93
C MET A 83 -5.27 3.60 17.63
N MET A 84 -4.89 2.72 16.71
CA MET A 84 -5.70 1.61 16.21
C MET A 84 -5.34 0.28 16.87
N LEU A 85 -4.30 0.24 17.73
CA LEU A 85 -3.77 -0.96 18.41
C LEU A 85 -3.23 -2.05 17.47
N GLU A 86 -3.25 -1.81 16.17
CA GLU A 86 -2.66 -2.68 15.15
C GLU A 86 -2.17 -1.84 13.96
N VAL A 87 -1.40 -2.50 13.10
CA VAL A 87 -0.99 -1.95 11.80
C VAL A 87 -1.21 -3.05 10.78
N GLU A 88 -2.30 -2.97 10.03
CA GLU A 88 -2.56 -3.91 8.95
C GLU A 88 -1.45 -3.85 7.89
N GLY A 89 -0.83 -4.99 7.59
CA GLY A 89 0.34 -5.03 6.71
C GLY A 89 1.61 -4.52 7.39
N GLY A 90 1.63 -4.42 8.72
CA GLY A 90 2.76 -3.90 9.50
C GLY A 90 4.01 -4.78 9.45
N THR A 91 3.84 -6.07 9.12
CA THR A 91 4.93 -7.04 8.90
C THR A 91 5.12 -7.35 7.42
N LYS A 92 6.33 -7.77 7.02
CA LYS A 92 6.61 -8.16 5.62
C LYS A 92 5.67 -9.27 5.14
N SER A 93 5.47 -10.31 5.95
CA SER A 93 4.65 -11.47 5.57
C SER A 93 3.20 -11.06 5.30
N GLU A 94 2.63 -10.26 6.20
CA GLU A 94 1.26 -9.78 6.08
C GLU A 94 1.10 -8.78 4.92
N CYS A 95 2.01 -7.82 4.79
CA CYS A 95 2.00 -6.87 3.68
C CYS A 95 2.06 -7.58 2.33
N MET A 96 2.94 -8.58 2.19
CA MET A 96 3.04 -9.36 0.97
C MET A 96 1.80 -10.25 0.74
N ARG A 97 1.14 -10.73 1.79
CA ARG A 97 -0.15 -11.45 1.67
C ARG A 97 -1.22 -10.53 1.09
N ILE A 98 -1.36 -9.31 1.63
CA ILE A 98 -2.35 -8.33 1.18
C ILE A 98 -2.06 -7.87 -0.25
N LEU A 99 -0.80 -7.52 -0.56
CA LEU A 99 -0.41 -7.12 -1.92
C LEU A 99 -0.80 -8.17 -2.97
N ARG A 100 -0.59 -9.46 -2.68
CA ARG A 100 -0.96 -10.55 -3.59
C ARG A 100 -2.48 -10.70 -3.71
N HIS A 101 -3.21 -10.54 -2.61
CA HIS A 101 -4.67 -10.58 -2.59
C HIS A 101 -5.26 -9.45 -3.45
N GLU A 102 -4.86 -8.21 -3.20
CA GLU A 102 -5.30 -7.04 -3.96
C GLU A 102 -4.87 -7.10 -5.44
N THR A 103 -3.72 -7.71 -5.73
CA THR A 103 -3.32 -7.95 -7.12
C THR A 103 -4.27 -8.92 -7.83
N GLY A 104 -4.80 -9.92 -7.11
CA GLY A 104 -5.85 -10.79 -7.64
C GLY A 104 -7.09 -10.01 -8.04
N HIS A 105 -7.55 -9.09 -7.18
CA HIS A 105 -8.66 -8.19 -7.49
C HIS A 105 -8.36 -7.27 -8.67
N ALA A 106 -7.18 -6.64 -8.70
CA ALA A 106 -6.78 -5.77 -9.81
C ALA A 106 -6.71 -6.52 -11.15
N ILE A 107 -6.28 -7.78 -11.17
CA ILE A 107 -6.30 -8.65 -12.37
C ILE A 107 -7.74 -8.96 -12.78
N ASP A 108 -8.60 -9.35 -11.84
CA ASP A 108 -10.01 -9.63 -12.11
C ASP A 108 -10.71 -8.44 -12.77
N PHE A 109 -10.49 -7.23 -12.25
CA PHE A 109 -11.06 -6.01 -12.83
C PHE A 109 -10.46 -5.68 -14.20
N ALA A 110 -9.14 -5.77 -14.35
CA ALA A 110 -8.45 -5.46 -15.60
C ALA A 110 -8.89 -6.35 -16.77
N TYR A 111 -9.14 -7.64 -16.52
CA TYR A 111 -9.53 -8.62 -17.53
C TYR A 111 -11.02 -8.98 -17.50
N ARG A 112 -11.80 -8.38 -16.58
CA ARG A 112 -13.24 -8.62 -16.37
C ARG A 112 -13.56 -10.11 -16.19
N LEU A 113 -12.73 -10.83 -15.46
CA LEU A 113 -12.88 -12.29 -15.32
C LEU A 113 -14.19 -12.66 -14.60
N HIS A 114 -14.65 -11.82 -13.66
CA HIS A 114 -15.96 -11.96 -13.01
C HIS A 114 -17.16 -11.95 -13.96
N ASN A 115 -17.01 -11.42 -15.18
CA ASN A 115 -18.06 -11.39 -16.21
C ASN A 115 -18.01 -12.57 -17.19
N GLN A 116 -16.98 -13.42 -17.10
CA GLN A 116 -16.86 -14.62 -17.93
C GLN A 116 -17.46 -15.81 -17.19
N ARG A 117 -18.76 -16.06 -17.42
CA ARG A 117 -19.47 -17.27 -16.99
C ARG A 117 -19.90 -18.09 -18.19
#